data_AF-A0A1E1X776-F1
#
_entry.id   AF-A0A1E1X776-F1
#
_cell.length_a   1.000
_cell.length_b   1.000
_cell.length_c   1.000
_cell.angle_alpha   90.00
_cell.angle_beta   90.00
_cell.angle_gamma   90.00
#
_symmetry.space_group_name_H-M   'P 1'
#
loop_
_entity.id
_entity.type
_entity.pdbx_description
1 polymer ?
#
loop_
_entity_poly.entity_id
_entity_poly.type
_entity_poly.pdbx_seq_one_letter_code
_entity_poly.pdbx_strand_id
1 'polypeptide(L)'
;ITDASCTCKAGSRGWCKHAAALAVYVNSHRHESCTDLPCAWRRASLRPTLDTKKTVKELFGSRPLPVPILQPLCPISIHAQFREVNCAFADILKEEERCLVEKECSAALSALISRVVDDEDTDIIKKCLSGERQLHTILEITSMCPLKLKRRDMLSSVTKKEQEFYKKFVHKNFEEIIEIALMTRGQAAQTRWHKERRIRITSSMAHRAKTRESKFEVLAESLVKGRGFSTPATLYG
;
A
#
# COMPACT_ATOMS: atom_id res chain seq x y z
N ILE A 1 28.14 -31.24 -23.01
CA ILE A 1 28.13 -30.56 -24.33
C ILE A 1 29.21 -31.21 -25.16
N THR A 2 28.86 -32.13 -26.06
CA THR A 2 29.83 -32.85 -26.90
C THR A 2 30.01 -32.19 -28.27
N ASP A 3 29.00 -31.46 -28.76
CA ASP A 3 29.04 -30.77 -30.06
C ASP A 3 28.56 -29.32 -29.95
N ALA A 4 29.46 -28.39 -29.61
CA ALA A 4 29.17 -26.95 -29.62
C ALA A 4 30.07 -26.21 -30.61
N SER A 5 29.45 -25.59 -31.61
CA SER A 5 30.11 -24.73 -32.60
C SER A 5 29.77 -23.26 -32.37
N CYS A 6 30.77 -22.37 -32.48
CA CYS A 6 30.57 -20.92 -32.41
C CYS A 6 30.77 -20.29 -33.78
N THR A 7 29.86 -19.40 -34.19
CA THR A 7 29.88 -18.73 -35.50
C THR A 7 30.73 -17.45 -35.52
N CYS A 8 31.43 -17.11 -34.43
CA CYS A 8 32.29 -15.94 -34.41
C CYS A 8 33.53 -16.14 -35.29
N LYS A 9 34.19 -15.05 -35.69
CA LYS A 9 35.37 -15.06 -36.57
C LYS A 9 36.53 -15.93 -36.05
N ALA A 10 36.65 -16.10 -34.73
CA ALA A 10 37.63 -17.00 -34.10
C ALA A 10 37.08 -18.42 -33.88
N GLY A 11 35.76 -18.58 -33.87
CA GLY A 11 35.06 -19.85 -33.69
C GLY A 11 35.07 -20.72 -34.94
N SER A 12 35.05 -20.10 -36.13
CA SER A 12 35.25 -20.81 -37.40
C SER A 12 36.64 -21.47 -37.53
N ARG A 13 37.61 -21.01 -36.73
CA ARG A 13 38.96 -21.59 -36.63
C ARG A 13 39.17 -22.46 -35.38
N GLY A 14 38.13 -22.67 -34.57
CA GLY A 14 38.21 -23.47 -33.34
C GLY A 14 39.02 -22.85 -32.20
N TRP A 15 39.41 -21.57 -32.29
CA TRP A 15 40.25 -20.90 -31.29
C TRP A 15 39.48 -20.03 -30.30
N CYS A 16 38.18 -19.88 -30.50
CA CYS A 16 37.38 -19.10 -29.57
C CYS A 16 37.16 -19.88 -28.27
N LYS A 17 37.25 -19.17 -27.14
CA LYS A 17 36.94 -19.73 -25.82
C LYS A 17 35.44 -19.67 -25.50
N HIS A 18 34.58 -19.26 -26.43
CA HIS A 18 33.15 -19.01 -26.15
C HIS A 18 32.38 -20.28 -25.80
N ALA A 19 32.61 -21.39 -26.52
CA ALA A 19 31.95 -22.66 -26.19
C ALA A 19 32.39 -23.17 -24.81
N ALA A 20 33.67 -23.02 -24.47
CA ALA A 20 34.19 -23.34 -23.15
C ALA A 20 33.65 -22.40 -22.06
N ALA A 21 33.57 -21.09 -22.33
CA ALA A 21 33.00 -20.11 -21.43
C ALA A 21 31.51 -20.37 -21.18
N LEU A 22 30.75 -20.80 -22.21
CA LEU A 22 29.36 -21.22 -22.07
C LEU A 22 29.24 -22.51 -21.25
N ALA A 23 30.10 -23.50 -21.48
CA ALA A 23 30.09 -24.73 -20.68
C ALA A 23 30.41 -24.45 -19.20
N VAL A 24 31.39 -23.57 -18.94
CA VAL A 24 31.68 -23.10 -17.59
C VAL A 24 30.50 -22.31 -17.03
N TYR A 25 29.95 -21.36 -17.79
CA TYR A 25 28.78 -20.57 -17.40
C TYR A 25 27.63 -21.48 -16.98
N VAL A 26 27.19 -22.42 -17.81
CA VAL A 26 26.09 -23.35 -17.50
C VAL A 26 26.40 -24.22 -16.29
N ASN A 27 27.65 -24.69 -16.14
CA ASN A 27 28.02 -25.57 -15.03
C ASN A 27 28.35 -24.82 -13.72
N SER A 28 28.60 -23.52 -13.76
CA SER A 28 28.95 -22.70 -12.60
C SER A 28 27.95 -21.59 -12.29
N HIS A 29 26.94 -21.39 -13.14
CA HIS A 29 25.85 -20.44 -12.90
C HIS A 29 24.97 -20.94 -11.77
N ARG A 30 25.17 -20.32 -10.61
CA ARG A 30 24.15 -20.25 -9.58
C ARG A 30 23.17 -19.16 -10.00
N HIS A 31 21.87 -19.46 -9.96
CA HIS A 31 20.79 -18.49 -10.12
C HIS A 31 20.73 -17.55 -8.90
N GLU A 32 21.81 -16.83 -8.61
CA GLU A 32 21.80 -15.78 -7.62
C GLU A 32 21.46 -14.47 -8.35
N SER A 33 20.16 -14.15 -8.36
CA SER A 33 19.63 -12.85 -8.74
C SER A 33 20.18 -11.77 -7.80
N CYS A 34 20.08 -10.50 -8.20
CA CYS A 34 20.37 -9.36 -7.33
C CYS A 34 19.54 -9.33 -6.03
N THR A 35 18.48 -10.17 -5.94
CA THR A 35 17.71 -10.42 -4.71
C THR A 35 18.21 -11.58 -3.85
N ASP A 36 19.07 -12.45 -4.38
CA ASP A 36 19.67 -13.57 -3.63
C ASP A 36 20.94 -13.17 -2.87
N LEU A 37 21.53 -12.02 -3.22
CA LEU A 37 22.61 -11.41 -2.45
C LEU A 37 22.06 -10.70 -1.21
N PRO A 38 22.73 -10.80 -0.04
CA PRO A 38 22.35 -10.05 1.15
C PRO A 38 22.27 -8.56 0.85
N CYS A 39 21.12 -7.96 1.15
CA CYS A 39 20.83 -6.54 0.95
C CYS A 39 21.95 -5.62 1.52
N ALA A 40 22.72 -4.99 0.62
CA ALA A 40 23.85 -4.13 0.97
C ALA A 40 23.47 -2.69 1.37
N TRP A 41 22.18 -2.35 1.41
CA TRP A 41 21.67 -1.02 1.78
C TRP A 41 22.02 -0.62 3.22
N ARG A 42 22.49 -1.58 4.05
CA ARG A 42 23.00 -1.34 5.40
C ARG A 42 24.51 -1.08 5.48
N ARG A 43 25.26 -1.10 4.37
CA ARG A 43 26.57 -0.44 4.38
C ARG A 43 26.27 1.04 4.41
N ALA A 44 26.40 1.63 5.59
CA ALA A 44 26.57 3.07 5.69
C ALA A 44 27.72 3.44 4.76
N SER A 45 27.42 4.04 3.61
CA SER A 45 28.42 4.85 2.92
C SER A 45 28.95 5.80 3.99
N LEU A 46 30.26 5.80 4.24
CA LEU A 46 30.92 6.78 5.12
C LEU A 46 30.20 8.12 4.90
N ARG A 47 29.42 8.55 5.89
CA ARG A 47 28.46 9.65 5.71
C ARG A 47 29.27 10.82 5.15
N PRO A 48 29.03 11.30 3.93
CA PRO A 48 29.77 12.44 3.43
C PRO A 48 29.41 13.61 4.33
N THR A 49 30.37 14.09 5.11
CA THR A 49 30.23 15.27 5.95
C THR A 49 30.03 16.49 5.03
N LEU A 50 29.27 17.49 5.47
CA LEU A 50 28.87 18.66 4.65
C LEU A 50 30.08 19.37 4.02
N ASP A 51 31.21 19.31 4.71
CA ASP A 51 32.55 19.77 4.37
C ASP A 51 33.16 19.08 3.12
N THR A 52 32.61 17.95 2.66
CA THR A 52 33.02 17.29 1.40
C THR A 52 32.23 17.77 0.17
N LYS A 53 31.22 18.63 0.34
CA LYS A 53 30.35 19.10 -0.75
C LYS A 53 30.68 20.53 -1.13
N LYS A 54 30.86 20.77 -2.44
CA LYS A 54 31.02 22.13 -2.99
C LYS A 54 29.79 22.98 -2.69
N THR A 55 30.01 24.24 -2.35
CA THR A 55 28.91 25.18 -2.05
C THR A 55 28.10 25.50 -3.31
N VAL A 56 26.83 25.90 -3.17
CA VAL A 56 25.99 26.33 -4.32
C VAL A 56 26.69 27.43 -5.12
N LYS A 57 27.42 28.32 -4.45
CA LYS A 57 28.23 29.38 -5.06
C LYS A 57 29.40 28.84 -5.90
N GLU A 58 30.01 27.72 -5.49
CA GLU A 58 31.06 27.04 -6.26
C GLU A 58 30.51 26.27 -7.47
N LEU A 59 29.30 25.74 -7.35
CA LEU A 59 28.65 24.99 -8.42
C LEU A 59 28.03 25.90 -9.50
N PHE A 60 27.47 27.04 -9.09
CA PHE A 60 26.65 27.89 -9.95
C PHE A 60 27.14 29.35 -10.05
N GLY A 61 28.30 29.67 -9.46
CA GLY A 61 28.89 31.00 -9.49
C GLY A 61 28.21 32.01 -8.55
N SER A 62 28.67 33.26 -8.62
CA SER A 62 28.14 34.37 -7.82
C SER A 62 27.30 35.31 -8.70
N ARG A 63 26.00 35.37 -8.37
CA ARG A 63 24.92 36.17 -8.97
C ARG A 63 24.37 35.67 -10.32
N PRO A 64 23.05 35.36 -10.39
CA PRO A 64 22.33 35.43 -11.64
C PRO A 64 22.48 36.84 -12.23
N LEU A 65 22.66 36.94 -13.55
CA LEU A 65 22.45 38.19 -14.27
C LEU A 65 21.09 38.78 -13.86
N PRO A 66 20.91 40.11 -13.79
CA PRO A 66 19.61 40.71 -13.53
C PRO A 66 18.63 40.18 -14.57
N VAL A 67 17.75 39.28 -14.12
CA VAL A 67 16.66 38.77 -14.95
C VAL A 67 15.81 39.99 -15.29
N PRO A 68 15.54 40.27 -16.58
CA PRO A 68 14.61 41.34 -16.92
C PRO A 68 13.34 41.12 -16.11
N ILE A 69 12.81 42.17 -15.49
CA ILE A 69 11.52 42.12 -14.80
C ILE A 69 10.49 41.84 -15.89
N LEU A 70 10.25 40.56 -16.17
CA LEU A 70 9.17 40.11 -17.02
C LEU A 70 7.91 40.47 -16.25
N GLN A 71 7.09 41.34 -16.83
CA GLN A 71 5.75 41.59 -16.28
C GLN A 71 5.06 40.24 -16.12
N PRO A 72 4.37 39.98 -14.99
CA PRO A 72 3.66 38.73 -14.80
C PRO A 72 2.66 38.57 -15.95
N LEU A 73 2.93 37.61 -16.82
CA LEU A 73 2.02 37.26 -17.90
C LEU A 73 0.71 36.79 -17.25
N CYS A 74 -0.41 37.34 -17.72
CA CYS A 74 -1.73 36.84 -17.39
C CYS A 74 -1.78 35.32 -17.67
N PRO A 75 -2.32 34.47 -16.77
CA PRO A 75 -2.43 33.03 -16.98
C PRO A 75 -3.04 32.64 -18.34
N ILE A 76 -4.01 33.44 -18.82
CA ILE A 76 -4.68 33.28 -20.12
C ILE A 76 -3.68 33.37 -21.29
N SER A 77 -2.69 34.26 -21.19
CA SER A 77 -1.65 34.43 -22.21
C SER A 77 -0.68 33.25 -22.27
N ILE A 78 -0.49 32.55 -21.14
CA ILE A 78 0.40 31.39 -21.04
C ILE A 78 -0.28 30.17 -21.64
N HIS A 79 -1.55 29.90 -21.31
CA HIS A 79 -2.26 28.76 -21.89
C HIS A 79 -2.41 28.87 -23.40
N ALA A 80 -2.66 30.07 -23.94
CA ALA A 80 -2.71 30.30 -25.38
C ALA A 80 -1.39 29.95 -26.10
N GLN A 81 -0.24 30.16 -25.45
CA GLN A 81 1.08 29.87 -26.02
C GLN A 81 1.48 28.38 -25.92
N PHE A 82 0.94 27.65 -24.94
CA PHE A 82 1.32 26.27 -24.66
C PHE A 82 0.16 25.27 -24.76
N ARG A 83 -0.88 25.62 -25.53
CA ARG A 83 -2.13 24.84 -25.66
C ARG A 83 -1.92 23.38 -26.08
N GLU A 84 -0.86 23.09 -26.82
CA GLU A 84 -0.52 21.76 -27.34
C GLU A 84 0.35 20.91 -26.39
N VAL A 85 0.84 21.49 -25.29
CA VAL A 85 1.73 20.78 -24.37
C VAL A 85 0.90 19.95 -23.40
N ASN A 86 0.94 18.62 -23.55
CA ASN A 86 0.35 17.70 -22.58
C ASN A 86 1.29 17.53 -21.39
N CYS A 87 1.19 18.44 -20.42
CA CYS A 87 1.91 18.36 -19.15
C CYS A 87 1.05 18.84 -17.98
N ALA A 88 1.44 18.45 -16.76
CA ALA A 88 0.70 18.79 -15.53
C ALA A 88 0.49 20.31 -15.35
N PHE A 89 1.42 21.14 -15.84
CA PHE A 89 1.27 22.60 -15.79
C PHE A 89 0.17 23.11 -16.73
N ALA A 90 0.08 22.56 -17.94
CA ALA A 90 -1.00 22.90 -18.87
C ALA A 90 -2.36 22.43 -18.36
N ASP A 91 -2.42 21.29 -17.65
CA ASP A 91 -3.66 20.80 -17.03
C ASP A 91 -4.17 21.74 -15.93
N ILE A 92 -3.26 22.31 -15.13
CA ILE A 92 -3.61 23.32 -14.11
C ILE A 92 -4.16 24.58 -14.77
N LEU A 93 -3.50 25.09 -15.82
CA LEU A 93 -3.97 26.28 -16.54
C LEU A 93 -5.36 26.06 -17.18
N LYS A 94 -5.61 24.87 -17.75
CA LYS A 94 -6.93 24.48 -18.24
C LYS A 94 -7.96 24.51 -17.13
N GLU A 95 -7.65 23.97 -15.95
CA GLU A 95 -8.58 23.94 -14.82
C GLU A 95 -8.90 25.34 -14.26
N GLU A 96 -7.94 26.26 -14.30
CA GLU A 96 -8.14 27.67 -13.94
C GLU A 96 -9.06 28.41 -14.94
N GLU A 97 -8.97 28.11 -16.23
CA GLU A 97 -9.79 28.73 -17.29
C GLU A 97 -11.23 28.21 -17.35
N ARG A 98 -11.53 27.09 -16.68
CA ARG A 98 -12.88 26.50 -16.71
C ARG A 98 -13.92 27.43 -16.13
N CYS A 99 -15.01 27.61 -16.90
CA CYS A 99 -16.16 28.36 -16.44
C CYS A 99 -16.92 27.61 -15.34
N LEU A 100 -17.80 28.32 -14.64
CA LEU A 100 -18.61 27.75 -13.55
C LEU A 100 -19.45 26.55 -14.03
N VAL A 101 -20.05 26.65 -15.22
CA VAL A 101 -20.88 25.59 -15.81
C VAL A 101 -20.06 24.32 -16.06
N GLU A 102 -18.84 24.44 -16.58
CA GLU A 102 -17.98 23.26 -16.81
C GLU A 102 -17.58 22.60 -15.50
N LYS A 103 -17.32 23.38 -14.45
CA LYS A 103 -17.00 22.86 -13.11
C LYS A 103 -18.20 22.13 -12.52
N GLU A 104 -19.39 22.70 -12.64
CA GLU A 104 -20.65 22.08 -12.20
C GLU A 104 -20.95 20.78 -12.97
N CYS A 105 -20.80 20.78 -14.30
CA CYS A 105 -20.98 19.59 -15.13
C CYS A 105 -20.00 18.47 -14.76
N SER A 106 -18.73 18.80 -14.50
CA SER A 106 -17.74 17.79 -14.06
C SER A 106 -17.99 17.28 -12.66
N ALA A 107 -18.43 18.15 -11.74
CA ALA A 107 -18.84 17.73 -10.40
C ALA A 107 -20.04 16.77 -10.48
N ALA A 108 -21.03 17.09 -11.31
CA ALA A 108 -22.19 16.22 -11.55
C ALA A 108 -21.78 14.88 -12.19
N LEU A 109 -20.90 14.89 -13.19
CA LEU A 109 -20.38 13.69 -13.82
C LEU A 109 -19.58 12.83 -12.82
N SER A 110 -18.72 13.45 -12.03
CA SER A 110 -17.95 12.77 -10.98
C SER A 110 -18.87 12.16 -9.92
N ALA A 111 -19.96 12.84 -9.57
CA ALA A 111 -20.97 12.30 -8.66
C ALA A 111 -21.72 11.10 -9.27
N LEU A 112 -22.04 11.13 -10.56
CA LEU A 112 -22.63 9.98 -11.27
C LEU A 112 -21.66 8.79 -11.31
N ILE A 113 -20.40 9.03 -11.66
CA ILE A 113 -19.35 8.00 -11.67
C ILE A 113 -19.21 7.41 -10.26
N SER A 114 -19.15 8.23 -9.21
CA SER A 114 -19.04 7.73 -7.84
C SER A 114 -20.22 6.82 -7.48
N ARG A 115 -21.45 7.13 -7.91
CA ARG A 115 -22.60 6.26 -7.65
C ARG A 115 -22.47 4.90 -8.33
N VAL A 116 -22.05 4.87 -9.60
CA VAL A 116 -21.82 3.62 -10.34
C VAL A 116 -20.74 2.79 -9.66
N VAL A 117 -19.64 3.42 -9.23
CA VAL A 117 -18.56 2.75 -8.49
C VAL A 117 -19.08 2.20 -7.16
N ASP A 118 -19.89 2.96 -6.42
CA ASP A 118 -20.45 2.51 -5.14
C ASP A 118 -21.39 1.30 -5.34
N ASP A 119 -22.16 1.25 -6.42
CA ASP A 119 -23.02 0.11 -6.78
C ASP A 119 -22.19 -1.14 -7.13
N GLU A 120 -21.15 -1.00 -7.95
CA GLU A 120 -20.23 -2.09 -8.28
C GLU A 120 -19.49 -2.63 -7.04
N ASP A 121 -18.95 -1.74 -6.22
CA ASP A 121 -18.28 -2.09 -4.96
C ASP A 121 -19.25 -2.81 -4.02
N THR A 122 -20.50 -2.35 -3.93
CA THR A 122 -21.54 -2.98 -3.13
C THR A 122 -21.76 -4.43 -3.58
N ASP A 123 -21.85 -4.67 -4.88
CA ASP A 123 -22.05 -6.02 -5.43
C ASP A 123 -20.83 -6.93 -5.21
N ILE A 124 -19.62 -6.39 -5.34
CA ILE A 124 -18.38 -7.11 -5.01
C ILE A 124 -18.38 -7.50 -3.53
N ILE A 125 -18.65 -6.55 -2.63
CA ILE A 125 -18.69 -6.79 -1.18
C ILE A 125 -19.76 -7.84 -0.86
N LYS A 126 -20.96 -7.73 -1.43
CA LYS A 126 -22.03 -8.73 -1.27
C LYS A 126 -21.56 -10.10 -1.70
N LYS A 127 -20.92 -10.23 -2.87
CA LYS A 127 -20.37 -11.50 -3.37
C LYS A 127 -19.34 -12.06 -2.38
N CYS A 128 -18.37 -11.25 -1.94
CA CYS A 128 -17.35 -11.65 -0.96
C CYS A 128 -17.96 -12.13 0.37
N LEU A 129 -19.03 -11.49 0.83
CA LEU A 129 -19.68 -11.83 2.09
C LEU A 129 -20.73 -12.95 1.98
N SER A 130 -21.21 -13.24 0.76
CA SER A 130 -22.18 -14.29 0.43
C SER A 130 -21.54 -15.65 0.17
N GLY A 131 -20.22 -15.70 -0.05
CA GLY A 131 -19.48 -16.96 -0.06
C GLY A 131 -19.77 -17.75 1.22
N GLU A 132 -19.89 -19.08 1.11
CA GLU A 132 -20.28 -19.98 2.20
C GLU A 132 -19.65 -19.54 3.51
N ARG A 133 -20.45 -18.86 4.35
CA ARG A 133 -20.02 -18.49 5.69
C ARG A 133 -19.84 -19.81 6.42
N GLN A 134 -18.59 -20.28 6.51
CA GLN A 134 -18.23 -21.24 7.52
C GLN A 134 -18.39 -20.54 8.86
N LEU A 135 -19.62 -20.55 9.37
CA LEU A 135 -19.91 -20.24 10.76
C LEU A 135 -19.20 -21.32 11.56
N HIS A 136 -17.96 -21.03 11.95
CA HIS A 136 -17.19 -21.92 12.81
C HIS A 136 -17.93 -22.04 14.13
N THR A 137 -18.62 -23.16 14.30
CA THR A 137 -19.28 -23.48 15.56
C THR A 137 -18.21 -23.92 16.53
N ILE A 138 -17.97 -23.10 17.55
CA ILE A 138 -17.01 -23.43 18.60
C ILE A 138 -17.69 -24.45 19.51
N LEU A 139 -17.07 -25.61 19.66
CA LEU A 139 -17.53 -26.70 20.51
C LEU A 139 -16.61 -26.82 21.72
N GLU A 140 -17.20 -27.07 22.88
CA GLU A 140 -16.51 -27.39 24.12
C GLU A 140 -16.73 -28.86 24.47
N ILE A 141 -15.66 -29.53 24.88
CA ILE A 141 -15.73 -30.91 25.36
C ILE A 141 -16.21 -30.89 26.81
N THR A 142 -17.36 -31.49 27.07
CA THR A 142 -17.98 -31.59 28.40
C THR A 142 -17.76 -32.94 29.06
N SER A 143 -17.48 -33.99 28.28
CA SER A 143 -17.10 -35.31 28.77
C SER A 143 -16.26 -36.00 27.70
N MET A 144 -15.26 -36.79 28.12
CA MET A 144 -14.41 -37.58 27.23
C MET A 144 -14.91 -39.03 27.07
N CYS A 145 -15.71 -39.53 28.02
CA CYS A 145 -16.25 -40.88 28.00
C CYS A 145 -17.68 -40.91 28.60
N PRO A 146 -18.73 -40.96 27.77
CA PRO A 146 -18.70 -40.83 26.31
C PRO A 146 -18.32 -39.40 25.88
N LEU A 147 -17.75 -39.24 24.68
CA LEU A 147 -17.42 -37.93 24.13
C LEU A 147 -18.71 -37.09 24.00
N LYS A 148 -18.81 -36.00 24.77
CA LYS A 148 -19.93 -35.05 24.73
C LYS A 148 -19.42 -33.67 24.37
N LEU A 149 -19.90 -33.15 23.24
CA LEU A 149 -19.61 -31.80 22.78
C LEU A 149 -20.82 -30.90 23.03
N LYS A 150 -20.57 -29.68 23.51
CA LYS A 150 -21.59 -28.65 23.64
C LYS A 150 -21.17 -27.42 22.85
N ARG A 151 -22.12 -26.77 22.19
CA ARG A 151 -21.86 -25.46 21.58
C ARG A 151 -21.45 -24.46 22.66
N ARG A 152 -20.29 -23.85 22.49
CA ARG A 152 -19.80 -22.80 23.38
C ARG A 152 -20.27 -21.45 22.86
N ASP A 153 -21.01 -20.73 23.70
CA ASP A 153 -21.27 -19.32 23.47
C ASP A 153 -20.09 -18.50 24.00
N MET A 154 -19.34 -17.86 23.10
CA MET A 154 -18.18 -17.04 23.44
C MET A 154 -18.55 -15.82 24.29
N LEU A 155 -19.79 -15.33 24.20
CA LEU A 155 -20.25 -14.19 24.98
C LEU A 155 -20.73 -14.60 26.38
N SER A 156 -21.03 -15.88 26.60
CA SER A 156 -21.50 -16.35 27.91
C SER A 156 -20.44 -16.22 29.01
N SER A 157 -19.15 -16.20 28.66
CA SER A 157 -18.03 -16.09 29.60
C SER A 157 -17.64 -14.65 29.94
N VAL A 158 -18.24 -13.63 29.29
CA VAL A 158 -17.98 -12.22 29.55
C VAL A 158 -19.14 -11.54 30.29
N THR A 159 -18.83 -10.46 31.00
CA THR A 159 -19.81 -9.72 31.81
C THR A 159 -20.90 -9.10 30.96
N LYS A 160 -22.08 -8.83 31.56
CA LYS A 160 -23.21 -8.20 30.84
C LYS A 160 -22.83 -6.89 30.16
N LYS A 161 -22.02 -6.05 30.82
CA LYS A 161 -21.52 -4.78 30.26
C LYS A 161 -20.67 -4.98 29.01
N GLU A 162 -19.81 -6.00 29.01
CA GLU A 162 -18.96 -6.32 27.85
C GLU A 162 -19.78 -6.89 26.69
N GLN A 163 -20.81 -7.70 26.99
CA GLN A 163 -21.73 -8.21 25.98
C GLN A 163 -22.51 -7.08 25.31
N GLU A 164 -23.02 -6.12 26.09
CA GLU A 164 -23.70 -4.93 25.59
C GLU A 164 -22.77 -4.08 24.72
N PHE A 165 -21.52 -3.87 25.18
CA PHE A 165 -20.50 -3.18 24.39
C PHE A 165 -20.24 -3.90 23.06
N TYR A 166 -20.03 -5.22 23.08
CA TYR A 166 -19.80 -6.00 21.88
C TYR A 166 -20.96 -5.88 20.90
N LYS A 167 -22.19 -6.10 21.37
CA LYS A 167 -23.41 -6.03 20.54
C LYS A 167 -23.61 -4.64 19.94
N LYS A 168 -23.29 -3.58 20.68
CA LYS A 168 -23.49 -2.19 20.26
C LYS A 168 -22.42 -1.69 19.30
N PHE A 169 -21.16 -2.02 19.53
CA PHE A 169 -20.02 -1.41 18.83
C PHE A 169 -19.26 -2.35 17.90
N VAL A 170 -19.14 -3.63 18.25
CA VAL A 170 -18.31 -4.60 17.51
C VAL A 170 -19.14 -5.45 16.56
N HIS A 171 -20.26 -6.00 17.03
CA HIS A 171 -21.19 -6.72 16.17
C HIS A 171 -21.80 -5.76 15.15
N LYS A 172 -21.85 -6.20 13.89
CA LYS A 172 -22.44 -5.46 12.78
C LYS A 172 -23.24 -6.40 11.91
N ASN A 173 -24.42 -5.93 11.50
CA ASN A 173 -25.24 -6.64 10.54
C ASN A 173 -24.62 -6.50 9.13
N PHE A 174 -25.23 -7.17 8.15
CA PHE A 174 -24.71 -7.20 6.79
C PHE A 174 -24.69 -5.81 6.12
N GLU A 175 -25.75 -5.03 6.30
CA GLU A 175 -25.89 -3.70 5.70
C GLU A 175 -24.88 -2.72 6.30
N GLU A 176 -24.71 -2.75 7.63
CA GLU A 176 -23.72 -1.95 8.34
C GLU A 176 -22.28 -2.29 7.89
N ILE A 177 -21.98 -3.57 7.62
CA ILE A 177 -20.66 -3.98 7.11
C ILE A 177 -20.40 -3.36 5.73
N ILE A 178 -21.38 -3.41 4.83
CA ILE A 178 -21.28 -2.80 3.49
C ILE A 178 -21.07 -1.29 3.62
N GLU A 179 -21.89 -0.63 4.43
CA GLU A 179 -21.80 0.82 4.65
C GLU A 179 -20.42 1.21 5.21
N ILE A 180 -19.91 0.47 6.20
CA ILE A 180 -18.57 0.70 6.76
C ILE A 180 -17.50 0.51 5.67
N ALA A 181 -17.61 -0.53 4.85
CA ALA A 181 -16.64 -0.80 3.79
C ALA A 181 -16.59 0.35 2.77
N LEU A 182 -17.75 0.79 2.26
CA LEU A 182 -17.84 1.91 1.31
C LEU A 182 -17.29 3.21 1.92
N MET A 183 -17.74 3.56 3.14
CA MET A 183 -17.33 4.78 3.84
C MET A 183 -15.86 4.78 4.27
N THR A 184 -15.21 3.62 4.24
CA THR A 184 -13.79 3.48 4.59
C THR A 184 -12.91 3.01 3.43
N ARG A 185 -13.39 3.11 2.18
CA ARG A 185 -12.61 2.79 0.97
C ARG A 185 -11.26 3.49 0.89
N GLY A 186 -11.21 4.74 1.36
CA GLY A 186 -9.98 5.56 1.46
C GLY A 186 -9.04 5.17 2.60
N GLN A 187 -9.34 4.08 3.33
CA GLN A 187 -8.54 3.51 4.40
C GLN A 187 -8.08 4.57 5.42
N ALA A 188 -6.77 4.74 5.61
CA ALA A 188 -6.17 5.60 6.61
C ALA A 188 -6.49 7.10 6.43
N ALA A 189 -6.90 7.53 5.23
CA ALA A 189 -7.35 8.91 5.00
C ALA A 189 -8.71 9.20 5.65
N GLN A 190 -9.50 8.16 5.95
CA GLN A 190 -10.84 8.29 6.52
C GLN A 190 -10.81 8.14 8.05
N THR A 191 -11.37 9.11 8.76
CA THR A 191 -11.45 9.04 10.24
C THR A 191 -12.26 7.85 10.73
N ARG A 192 -13.30 7.44 9.98
CA ARG A 192 -14.14 6.27 10.31
C ARG A 192 -13.34 4.96 10.30
N TRP A 193 -12.35 4.82 9.41
CA TRP A 193 -11.46 3.66 9.34
C TRP A 193 -10.71 3.46 10.66
N HIS A 194 -10.15 4.54 11.22
CA HIS A 194 -9.46 4.48 12.52
C HIS A 194 -10.41 4.16 13.67
N LYS A 195 -11.62 4.74 13.68
CA LYS A 195 -12.63 4.45 14.71
C LYS A 195 -13.03 2.98 14.74
N GLU A 196 -13.37 2.41 13.58
CA GLU A 196 -13.80 1.01 13.47
C GLU A 196 -12.67 0.02 13.82
N ARG A 197 -11.42 0.34 13.45
CA ARG A 197 -10.27 -0.54 13.72
C ARG A 197 -9.84 -0.60 15.19
N ARG A 198 -10.04 0.46 15.96
CA ARG A 198 -9.59 0.53 17.37
C ARG A 198 -10.21 -0.53 18.28
N ILE A 199 -11.39 -1.02 17.93
CA ILE A 199 -12.16 -2.00 18.73
C ILE A 199 -12.19 -3.39 18.07
N ARG A 200 -11.36 -3.63 17.04
CA ARG A 200 -11.37 -4.87 16.25
C ARG A 200 -9.97 -5.46 16.13
N ILE A 201 -9.90 -6.79 16.12
CA ILE A 201 -8.67 -7.50 15.74
C ILE A 201 -8.55 -7.44 14.22
N THR A 202 -7.48 -6.81 13.74
CA THR A 202 -7.19 -6.67 12.31
C THR A 202 -6.23 -7.77 11.85
N SER A 203 -6.16 -8.03 10.55
CA SER A 203 -5.29 -9.06 9.96
C SER A 203 -3.82 -8.91 10.39
N SER A 204 -3.28 -7.69 10.39
CA SER A 204 -1.91 -7.42 10.82
C SER A 204 -1.66 -7.73 12.30
N MET A 205 -2.71 -7.78 13.12
CA MET A 205 -2.65 -8.06 14.56
C MET A 205 -3.07 -9.50 14.91
N ALA A 206 -3.75 -10.20 14.01
CA ALA A 206 -4.32 -11.52 14.26
C ALA A 206 -3.25 -12.54 14.70
N HIS A 207 -2.09 -12.54 14.04
CA HIS A 207 -0.97 -13.40 14.43
C HIS A 207 -0.52 -13.12 15.87
N ARG A 208 -0.37 -11.84 16.23
CA ARG A 208 0.03 -11.44 17.59
C ARG A 208 -0.99 -11.83 18.66
N ALA A 209 -2.28 -11.86 18.32
CA ALA A 209 -3.32 -12.35 19.20
C ALA A 209 -3.25 -13.88 19.34
N LYS A 210 -3.03 -14.60 18.24
CA LYS A 210 -2.96 -16.07 18.20
C LYS A 210 -1.77 -16.64 18.97
N THR A 211 -0.58 -16.07 18.82
CA THR A 211 0.65 -16.61 19.41
C THR A 211 0.91 -16.14 20.83
N ARG A 212 0.00 -15.38 21.43
CA ARG A 212 0.18 -14.80 22.76
C ARG A 212 -0.39 -15.73 23.81
N GLU A 213 0.43 -16.04 24.81
CA GLU A 213 0.07 -16.94 25.91
C GLU A 213 -0.30 -16.19 27.19
N SER A 214 0.12 -14.92 27.33
CA SER A 214 -0.13 -14.10 28.53
C SER A 214 -0.19 -12.59 28.22
N LYS A 215 -0.64 -11.78 29.20
CA LYS A 215 -0.72 -10.30 29.15
C LYS A 215 -1.60 -9.78 28.00
N PHE A 216 -2.84 -10.26 27.96
CA PHE A 216 -3.82 -9.86 26.94
C PHE A 216 -4.27 -8.41 27.11
N GLU A 217 -4.21 -7.87 28.33
CA GLU A 217 -4.54 -6.50 28.68
C GLU A 217 -3.62 -5.53 27.94
N VAL A 218 -2.33 -5.83 27.90
CA VAL A 218 -1.32 -5.05 27.15
C VAL A 218 -1.59 -5.10 25.64
N LEU A 219 -2.10 -6.23 25.12
CA LEU A 219 -2.53 -6.29 23.72
C LEU A 219 -3.68 -5.33 23.48
N ALA A 220 -4.72 -5.44 24.30
CA ALA A 220 -5.95 -4.66 24.19
C ALA A 220 -5.66 -3.16 24.29
N GLU A 221 -4.86 -2.72 25.26
CA GLU A 221 -4.42 -1.34 25.35
C GLU A 221 -3.70 -0.87 24.08
N SER A 222 -2.86 -1.72 23.50
CA SER A 222 -2.12 -1.39 22.28
C SER A 222 -2.98 -1.34 21.01
N LEU A 223 -4.17 -1.95 21.03
CA LEU A 223 -5.16 -1.83 19.96
C LEU A 223 -5.93 -0.49 20.07
N VAL A 224 -6.20 -0.05 21.31
CA VAL A 224 -6.95 1.18 21.57
C VAL A 224 -6.07 2.43 21.42
N LYS A 225 -4.82 2.35 21.89
CA LYS A 225 -3.80 3.41 21.78
C LYS A 225 -3.18 3.34 20.38
N GLY A 226 -3.71 4.13 19.44
CA GLY A 226 -3.16 4.24 18.09
C GLY A 226 -1.66 4.57 18.15
N ARG A 227 -0.82 3.78 17.47
CA ARG A 227 0.61 4.07 17.38
C ARG A 227 0.86 4.96 16.17
N GLY A 228 1.22 6.22 16.40
CA GLY A 228 1.92 7.01 15.40
C GLY A 228 3.32 6.41 15.24
N PHE A 229 3.56 5.68 14.16
CA PHE A 229 4.87 5.15 13.83
C PHE A 229 5.35 5.84 12.57
N SER A 230 6.30 6.76 12.72
CA SER A 230 6.99 7.41 11.61
C SER A 230 8.46 7.05 11.69
N THR A 231 8.94 6.37 10.67
CA THR A 231 10.36 6.10 10.42
C THR A 231 10.70 6.50 8.99
N PRO A 232 11.99 6.69 8.65
CA PRO A 232 12.39 6.91 7.27
C PRO A 232 11.87 5.82 6.32
N ALA A 233 11.74 4.57 6.78
CA ALA A 233 11.18 3.48 5.99
C ALA A 233 9.67 3.61 5.73
N THR A 234 8.90 4.25 6.62
CA THR A 234 7.47 4.50 6.41
C THR A 234 7.18 5.74 5.56
N LEU A 235 8.20 6.52 5.17
CA LEU A 235 8.05 7.64 4.23
C LEU A 235 8.10 7.21 2.76
N TYR A 236 8.63 6.01 2.48
CA TYR A 236 8.75 5.48 1.12
C TYR A 236 7.61 4.52 0.72
N GLY A 237 6.71 4.19 1.65
CA GLY A 237 5.66 3.18 1.47
C GLY A 237 4.25 3.76 1.45
#